data_AF-A0A920UNG6-F1
#
_entry.id   AF-A0A920UNG6-F1
#
_cell.length_a   1.000
_cell.length_b   1.000
_cell.length_c   1.000
_cell.angle_alpha   90.00
_cell.angle_beta   90.00
_cell.angle_gamma   90.00
#
_symmetry.space_group_name_H-M   'P 1'
#
loop_
_entity.id
_entity.type
_entity.pdbx_description
1 polymer ?
#
loop_
_entity_poly.entity_id
_entity_poly.type
_entity_poly.pdbx_seq_one_letter_code
_entity_poly.pdbx_strand_id
1 'polypeptide(L)' 'MILEKGRRSTVLDGDVVRTHLSKGLGFSAEDRDTNIRRIGFVAAEIVRHGGIAICAA' A
#
# COMPACT_ATOMS: atom_id res chain seq x y z
N MET A 1 11.48 -6.89 14.68
CA MET A 1 10.73 -8.16 14.56
C MET A 1 10.24 -8.55 13.14
N ILE A 2 10.16 -7.66 12.12
CA ILE A 2 10.03 -8.08 10.69
C ILE A 2 11.38 -7.99 9.96
N LEU A 3 12.13 -6.91 10.19
CA LEU A 3 13.47 -6.68 9.60
C LEU A 3 14.54 -7.68 10.05
N GLU A 4 14.39 -8.24 11.26
CA GLU A 4 15.37 -9.16 11.87
C GLU A 4 15.39 -10.56 11.24
N LYS A 5 14.39 -10.93 10.42
CA LYS A 5 14.29 -12.27 9.82
C LYS A 5 14.79 -12.34 8.36
N GLY A 6 15.48 -11.31 7.85
CA GLY A 6 16.02 -11.30 6.49
C GLY A 6 14.97 -11.36 5.37
N ARG A 7 13.68 -11.18 5.70
CA ARG A 7 12.59 -11.14 4.71
C ARG A 7 12.46 -9.72 4.16
N ARG A 8 12.48 -9.59 2.83
CA ARG A 8 12.26 -8.30 2.14
C ARG A 8 10.83 -7.83 2.38
N SER A 9 10.68 -6.78 3.19
CA SER A 9 9.41 -6.11 3.44
C SER A 9 9.33 -4.81 2.65
N THR A 10 8.13 -4.49 2.16
CA THR A 10 7.82 -3.24 1.47
C THR A 10 6.78 -2.48 2.28
N VAL A 11 7.05 -1.20 2.56
CA VAL A 11 6.08 -0.31 3.21
C VAL A 11 5.30 0.42 2.12
N LEU A 12 3.97 0.34 2.21
CA LEU A 12 3.03 1.10 1.39
C LEU A 12 2.45 2.21 2.26
N ASP A 13 3.06 3.40 2.14
CA ASP A 13 2.58 4.62 2.78
C ASP A 13 1.43 5.23 1.96
N GLY A 14 0.34 5.58 2.63
CA GLY A 14 -0.90 6.05 2.02
C GLY A 14 -0.73 7.36 1.26
N ASP A 15 0.16 8.25 1.69
CA ASP A 15 0.42 9.52 1.03
C ASP A 15 1.34 9.35 -0.18
N VAL A 16 2.33 8.46 -0.09
CA VAL A 16 3.15 8.05 -1.24
C VAL A 16 2.28 7.39 -2.31
N VAL A 17 1.45 6.43 -1.91
CA VAL A 17 0.52 5.76 -2.84
C VAL A 17 -0.47 6.75 -3.43
N ARG A 18 -1.00 7.68 -2.62
CA ARG A 18 -1.87 8.75 -3.13
C ARG A 18 -1.17 9.59 -4.19
N THR A 19 0.07 9.99 -3.92
CA THR A 19 0.87 10.84 -4.82
C THR A 19 1.17 10.16 -6.15
N HIS A 20 1.42 8.85 -6.15
CA HIS A 20 1.91 8.15 -7.35
C HIS A 20 0.84 7.34 -8.08
N LEU A 21 -0.10 6.74 -7.35
CA LEU A 21 -1.09 5.80 -7.88
C LEU A 21 -2.54 6.30 -7.72
N SER A 22 -2.75 7.39 -6.96
CA SER A 22 -4.07 7.99 -6.79
C SER A 22 -4.14 9.48 -7.08
N LYS A 23 -3.34 9.94 -8.05
CA LYS A 23 -3.44 11.32 -8.58
C LYS A 23 -4.87 11.60 -9.04
N GLY A 24 -5.39 12.76 -8.65
CA GLY A 24 -6.74 13.21 -8.99
C GLY A 24 -7.84 12.81 -8.01
N LEU A 25 -7.58 11.93 -7.03
CA LEU A 25 -8.54 11.68 -5.95
C LEU A 25 -8.49 12.82 -4.92
N GLY A 26 -9.67 13.28 -4.49
CA GLY A 26 -9.82 14.19 -3.37
C GLY A 26 -9.72 13.49 -2.01
N PHE A 27 -10.30 14.09 -0.98
CA PHE A 27 -10.34 13.53 0.38
C PHE A 27 -11.76 13.13 0.80
N SER A 28 -12.66 12.91 -0.16
CA SER A 28 -13.99 12.37 0.14
C SER A 28 -13.88 10.95 0.70
N ALA A 29 -14.96 10.45 1.31
CA ALA A 29 -15.00 9.07 1.80
C ALA A 29 -14.78 8.05 0.66
N GLU A 30 -15.36 8.31 -0.52
CA GLU A 30 -15.24 7.46 -1.71
C GLU A 30 -13.81 7.49 -2.30
N ASP A 31 -13.18 8.67 -2.31
CA ASP A 31 -11.78 8.80 -2.72
C ASP A 31 -10.83 8.03 -1.80
N ARG A 32 -11.06 8.10 -0.49
CA ARG A 32 -10.29 7.35 0.49
C ARG A 32 -10.45 5.86 0.30
N ASP A 33 -11.69 5.39 0.15
CA ASP A 33 -12.00 3.98 -0.10
C ASP A 33 -11.32 3.46 -1.40
N THR A 34 -11.34 4.27 -2.47
CA THR A 34 -10.58 3.97 -3.70
C THR A 34 -9.08 3.88 -3.46
N ASN A 35 -8.49 4.80 -2.68
CA ASN A 35 -7.07 4.75 -2.34
C ASN A 35 -6.72 3.47 -1.54
N ILE A 36 -7.54 3.10 -0.55
CA ILE A 36 -7.36 1.88 0.25
C ILE A 36 -7.43 0.62 -0.63
N ARG A 37 -8.39 0.54 -1.56
CA ARG A 37 -8.48 -0.58 -2.51
C ARG A 37 -7.23 -0.71 -3.38
N ARG A 38 -6.67 0.42 -3.84
CA ARG A 38 -5.43 0.43 -4.62
C ARG A 38 -4.22 -0.05 -3.81
N ILE A 39 -4.09 0.40 -2.56
CA ILE A 39 -3.07 -0.08 -1.63
C ILE A 39 -3.21 -1.60 -1.43
N GLY A 40 -4.43 -2.08 -1.20
CA GLY A 40 -4.73 -3.51 -1.04
C GLY A 40 -4.35 -4.34 -2.27
N PHE A 41 -4.62 -3.84 -3.47
CA PHE A 41 -4.20 -4.49 -4.72
C PHE A 41 -2.67 -4.63 -4.81
N VAL A 42 -1.92 -3.55 -4.57
CA VAL A 42 -0.45 -3.58 -4.61
C VAL A 42 0.11 -4.51 -3.53
N ALA A 43 -0.46 -4.47 -2.31
CA ALA A 43 -0.07 -5.36 -1.22
C ALA A 43 -0.28 -6.84 -1.58
N ALA A 44 -1.41 -7.17 -2.23
CA ALA A 44 -1.70 -8.53 -2.68
C ALA A 44 -0.67 -9.03 -3.70
N GLU A 45 -0.25 -8.19 -4.65
CA GLU A 45 0.79 -8.56 -5.62
C GLU A 45 2.16 -8.76 -4.96
N ILE A 46 2.53 -7.92 -3.99
CA ILE A 46 3.75 -8.11 -3.19
C ILE A 46 3.73 -9.47 -2.48
N VAL A 47 2.62 -9.81 -1.84
CA VAL A 47 2.45 -11.09 -1.13
C VAL A 47 2.45 -12.28 -2.10
N ARG A 48 1.79 -12.15 -3.26
CA ARG A 48 1.76 -13.18 -4.32
C ARG A 48 3.17 -13.54 -4.79
N HIS A 49 4.09 -12.59 -4.80
CA HIS A 49 5.49 -12.79 -5.16
C HIS A 49 6.42 -13.11 -3.97
N GLY A 50 5.85 -13.52 -2.82
CA GLY A 50 6.60 -13.96 -1.65
C GLY A 50 7.18 -12.83 -0.79
N GLY A 51 6.79 -11.58 -1.05
CA GLY A 51 7.14 -10.42 -0.24
C GLY A 51 6.23 -10.24 0.97
N ILE A 52 6.60 -9.28 1.83
CA ILE A 52 5.76 -8.82 2.95
C ILE A 52 5.37 -7.37 2.68
N ALA A 53 4.07 -7.07 2.68
CA ALA A 53 3.56 -5.70 2.60
C ALA A 53 3.15 -5.20 3.99
N ILE A 54 3.59 -4.00 4.36
CA ILE A 54 3.12 -3.26 5.54
C ILE A 54 2.41 -2.02 5.02
N CYS A 55 1.11 -1.89 5.29
CA CYS A 55 0.31 -0.76 4.82
C CYS A 55 0.06 0.22 5.96
N ALA A 56 0.31 1.50 5.74
CA ALA A 56 -0.02 2.59 6.65
C ALA A 56 -0.79 3.64 5.83
N ALA A 57 -2.12 3.65 5.95
CA ALA A 57 -3.02 4.31 5.00
C ALA A 57 -4.20 4.99 5.68
#